data_AF-A0A438F332-F1
#
_entry.id   AF-A0A438F332-F1
#
_cell.length_a   1.000
_cell.length_b   1.000
_cell.length_c   1.000
_cell.angle_alpha   90.00
_cell.angle_beta   90.00
_cell.angle_gamma   90.00
#
_symmetry.space_group_name_H-M   'P 1'
#
loop_
_entity.id
_entity.type
_entity.pdbx_description
1 polymer ?
#
loop_
_entity_poly.entity_id
_entity_poly.type
_entity_poly.pdbx_seq_one_letter_code
_entity_poly.pdbx_strand_id
1 'polypeptide(L)'
;MGDMLASWLRLKYPHVALGALASSAPILYFDDITPQNEASEICYNTIRESWSEIDKVASEPNGLPILSKKFRTCTTSDELKDYLDETYSVAAQYNHPPRYPVTVVCGAIDGAPEGSDILGLIFAGVVAYTGNRSCYDTSSNPTETSEGWRWQTCSEINGNNNRPR
;
A
#
# COMPACT_ATOMS: atom_id res chain seq x y z
N MET A 1 12.23 5.01 9.33
CA MET A 1 12.34 5.65 10.66
C MET A 1 13.75 6.11 11.07
N GLY A 2 14.82 5.63 10.44
CA GLY A 2 16.19 6.05 10.80
C GLY A 2 16.39 7.57 10.78
N ASP A 3 15.81 8.26 9.80
CA ASP A 3 15.95 9.71 9.64
C ASP A 3 15.24 10.54 10.73
N MET A 4 14.10 10.05 11.24
CA MET A 4 13.46 10.66 12.41
C MET A 4 14.35 10.50 13.64
N LEU A 5 14.91 9.31 13.86
CA LEU A 5 15.84 9.07 14.96
C LEU A 5 17.12 9.91 14.83
N ALA A 6 17.67 10.06 13.62
CA ALA A 6 18.82 10.92 13.36
C ALA A 6 18.54 12.38 13.70
N SER A 7 17.35 12.88 13.33
CA SER A 7 16.88 14.22 13.67
C SER A 7 16.76 14.40 15.18
N TRP A 8 16.12 13.45 15.87
CA TRP A 8 15.98 13.46 17.33
C TRP A 8 17.32 13.39 18.06
N LEU A 9 18.25 12.54 17.59
CA LEU A 9 19.60 12.42 18.15
C LEU A 9 20.33 13.77 18.09
N ARG A 10 20.25 14.46 16.95
CA ARG A 10 20.85 15.80 16.81
C ARG A 10 20.20 16.85 17.71
N LEU A 11 18.88 16.79 17.89
CA LEU A 11 18.12 17.73 18.73
C LEU A 11 18.37 17.51 20.22
N LYS A 12 18.43 16.25 20.68
CA LYS A 12 18.61 15.90 22.09
C LYS A 12 20.07 15.88 22.52
N TYR A 13 20.99 15.52 21.61
CA TYR A 13 22.41 15.39 21.89
C TYR A 13 23.25 16.24 20.92
N PRO A 14 23.07 17.57 20.92
CA PRO A 14 23.77 18.47 20.01
C PRO A 14 25.30 18.49 20.20
N HIS A 15 25.78 18.00 21.34
CA HIS A 15 27.19 17.88 21.68
C HIS A 15 27.83 16.59 21.14
N VAL A 16 27.03 15.61 20.74
CA VAL A 16 27.50 14.32 20.19
C VAL A 16 27.48 14.35 18.66
N ALA A 17 26.45 14.95 18.07
CA ALA A 17 26.29 15.05 16.62
C ALA A 17 26.38 16.50 16.14
N LEU A 18 27.28 16.77 15.18
CA LEU A 18 27.42 18.09 14.56
C LEU A 18 26.19 18.47 13.71
N GLY A 19 25.59 17.50 13.02
CA GLY A 19 24.40 17.68 12.19
C GLY A 19 23.68 16.36 11.91
N ALA A 20 22.52 16.44 11.29
CA ALA A 20 21.76 15.29 10.79
C ALA A 20 21.20 15.63 9.40
N LEU A 21 21.33 14.69 8.47
CA LEU A 21 20.60 14.71 7.20
C LEU A 21 19.49 13.68 7.31
N ALA A 22 18.25 14.13 7.15
CA ALA A 22 17.06 13.31 7.34
C ALA A 22 16.22 13.35 6.06
N SER A 23 16.52 12.45 5.13
CA SER A 23 15.79 12.35 3.86
C SER A 23 14.48 11.58 4.07
N SER A 24 13.35 12.13 3.63
CA SER A 24 12.05 11.47 3.77
C SER A 24 11.65 11.15 5.22
N ALA A 25 12.07 12.00 6.18
CA ALA A 25 11.59 11.94 7.55
C ALA A 25 10.23 12.66 7.63
N PRO A 26 9.11 11.94 7.82
CA PRO A 26 7.77 12.54 7.87
C PRO A 26 7.52 13.25 9.21
N ILE A 27 8.40 14.16 9.63
CA ILE A 27 8.29 14.89 10.90
C ILE A 27 7.04 15.78 10.92
N LEU A 28 6.61 16.25 9.73
CA LEU A 28 5.43 17.09 9.54
C LEU A 28 4.24 16.36 8.91
N TYR A 29 4.29 15.03 8.73
CA TYR A 29 3.17 14.26 8.16
C TYR A 29 1.96 14.19 9.10
N PHE A 30 2.10 14.75 10.30
CA PHE A 30 1.03 14.96 11.27
C PHE A 30 0.24 16.25 11.00
N ASP A 31 0.76 17.16 10.17
CA ASP A 31 0.07 18.35 9.70
C ASP A 31 -0.41 18.10 8.26
N ASP A 32 -1.67 18.47 7.98
CA ASP A 32 -2.47 18.10 6.80
C ASP A 32 -1.97 18.74 5.48
N ILE A 33 -0.74 18.43 5.09
CA ILE A 33 -0.06 18.95 3.90
C ILE A 33 -0.18 17.89 2.79
N THR A 34 -1.14 18.05 1.88
CA THR A 34 -1.39 17.11 0.77
C THR A 34 -0.56 17.48 -0.48
N PRO A 35 0.27 16.56 -1.03
CA PRO A 35 0.91 16.73 -2.33
C PRO A 35 0.03 16.26 -3.51
N GLN A 36 0.30 16.81 -4.70
CA GLN A 36 -0.35 16.55 -5.99
C GLN A 36 -0.18 15.09 -6.48
N ASN A 37 -1.23 14.51 -7.09
CA ASN A 37 -1.21 13.15 -7.65
C ASN A 37 -0.36 13.04 -8.92
N GLU A 38 0.62 12.14 -8.93
CA GLU A 38 1.45 11.79 -10.12
C GLU A 38 0.84 10.68 -11.00
N ALA A 39 -0.31 10.12 -10.62
CA ALA A 39 -0.98 9.02 -11.31
C ALA A 39 -2.05 9.50 -12.30
N SER A 40 -2.38 8.63 -13.28
CA SER A 40 -3.52 8.82 -14.19
C SER A 40 -4.82 8.96 -13.40
N GLU A 41 -5.68 9.90 -13.80
CA GLU A 41 -6.98 10.13 -13.15
C GLU A 41 -7.89 8.91 -13.24
N ILE A 42 -7.80 8.16 -14.34
CA ILE A 42 -8.55 6.92 -14.55
C ILE A 42 -8.10 5.86 -13.53
N CYS A 43 -6.80 5.55 -13.50
CA CYS A 43 -6.20 4.64 -12.53
C CYS A 43 -6.60 4.99 -11.08
N TYR A 44 -6.48 6.26 -10.70
CA TYR A 44 -6.88 6.72 -9.36
C TYR A 44 -8.36 6.44 -9.06
N ASN A 45 -9.26 6.81 -9.98
CA ASN A 45 -10.69 6.59 -9.80
C ASN A 45 -11.03 5.10 -9.74
N THR A 46 -10.42 4.26 -10.59
CA THR A 46 -10.62 2.81 -10.58
C THR A 46 -10.17 2.18 -9.26
N ILE A 47 -8.99 2.55 -8.75
CA ILE A 47 -8.51 2.07 -7.44
C ILE A 47 -9.47 2.51 -6.33
N ARG A 48 -9.90 3.77 -6.33
CA ARG A 48 -10.81 4.31 -5.32
C ARG A 48 -12.16 3.57 -5.31
N GLU A 49 -12.74 3.32 -6.48
CA GLU A 49 -14.03 2.62 -6.62
C GLU A 49 -13.92 1.12 -6.29
N SER A 50 -12.75 0.52 -6.53
CA SER A 50 -12.53 -0.89 -6.24
C SER A 50 -12.74 -1.26 -4.78
N TRP A 51 -12.45 -0.34 -3.84
CA TRP A 51 -12.62 -0.61 -2.42
C TRP A 51 -14.06 -0.92 -2.04
N SER A 52 -15.01 -0.14 -2.55
CA SER A 52 -16.43 -0.38 -2.32
C SER A 52 -16.94 -1.62 -3.04
N GLU A 53 -16.41 -1.94 -4.22
CA GLU A 53 -16.82 -3.14 -4.95
C GLU A 53 -16.31 -4.42 -4.28
N ILE A 54 -15.10 -4.38 -3.70
CA ILE A 54 -14.57 -5.46 -2.87
C ILE A 54 -15.47 -5.67 -1.65
N ASP A 55 -15.83 -4.61 -0.93
CA ASP A 55 -16.70 -4.70 0.27
C ASP A 55 -18.07 -5.28 -0.07
N LYS A 56 -18.65 -4.83 -1.19
CA LYS A 56 -19.93 -5.32 -1.68
C LYS A 56 -19.87 -6.81 -1.97
N VAL A 57 -18.89 -7.29 -2.75
CA VAL A 57 -18.76 -8.71 -3.05
C VAL A 57 -18.46 -9.51 -1.78
N ALA A 58 -17.58 -9.01 -0.90
CA ALA A 58 -17.26 -9.67 0.36
C ALA A 58 -18.47 -9.85 1.30
N SER A 59 -19.44 -8.92 1.24
CA SER A 59 -20.68 -8.98 2.03
C SER A 59 -21.69 -10.03 1.55
N GLU A 60 -21.54 -10.55 0.32
CA GLU A 60 -22.42 -11.56 -0.24
C GLU A 60 -22.14 -12.96 0.34
N PRO A 61 -23.14 -13.86 0.37
CA PRO A 61 -22.91 -15.26 0.74
C PRO A 61 -21.92 -15.91 -0.23
N ASN A 62 -20.79 -16.41 0.30
CA ASN A 62 -19.65 -16.91 -0.49
C ASN A 62 -18.88 -15.84 -1.28
N GLY A 63 -18.95 -14.57 -0.86
CA GLY A 63 -18.19 -13.46 -1.43
C GLY A 63 -16.68 -13.64 -1.41
N LEU A 64 -16.12 -14.04 -0.26
CA LEU A 64 -14.67 -14.24 -0.11
C LEU A 64 -14.09 -15.31 -1.07
N PRO A 65 -14.70 -16.51 -1.24
CA PRO A 65 -14.30 -17.44 -2.29
C PRO A 65 -14.35 -16.87 -3.71
N ILE A 66 -15.35 -16.02 -4.03
CA ILE A 66 -15.47 -15.37 -5.34
C ILE A 66 -14.29 -14.42 -5.56
N LEU A 67 -13.98 -13.59 -4.57
CA LEU A 67 -12.83 -12.68 -4.60
C LEU A 67 -11.52 -13.46 -4.70
N SER A 68 -11.34 -14.50 -3.89
CA SER A 68 -10.16 -15.36 -3.93
C SER A 68 -9.92 -15.94 -5.32
N LYS A 69 -10.96 -16.47 -5.96
CA LYS A 69 -10.87 -16.99 -7.33
C LYS A 69 -10.53 -15.89 -8.34
N LYS A 70 -11.13 -14.71 -8.20
CA LYS A 70 -10.94 -13.59 -9.12
C LYS A 70 -9.53 -13.02 -9.07
N PHE A 71 -8.99 -12.87 -7.86
CA PHE A 71 -7.63 -12.38 -7.61
C PHE A 71 -6.58 -13.49 -7.60
N ARG A 72 -6.97 -14.75 -7.83
CA ARG A 72 -6.10 -15.93 -7.72
C ARG A 72 -5.33 -15.95 -6.40
N THR A 73 -5.99 -15.71 -5.27
CA THR A 73 -5.31 -15.76 -3.97
C THR A 73 -4.99 -17.20 -3.57
N CYS A 74 -3.90 -17.42 -2.84
CA CYS A 74 -3.51 -18.76 -2.40
C CYS A 74 -4.44 -19.31 -1.30
N THR A 75 -5.03 -18.41 -0.51
CA THR A 75 -5.98 -18.71 0.57
C THR A 75 -7.18 -17.78 0.47
N THR A 76 -8.33 -18.24 0.96
CA THR A 76 -9.51 -17.39 1.10
C THR A 76 -9.37 -16.60 2.40
N SER A 77 -9.13 -15.29 2.30
CA SER A 77 -9.09 -14.38 3.44
C SER A 77 -9.76 -13.04 3.13
N ASP A 78 -10.07 -12.30 4.18
CA ASP A 78 -10.53 -10.91 4.19
C ASP A 78 -9.36 -9.91 4.04
N GLU A 79 -8.11 -10.38 3.98
CA GLU A 79 -6.89 -9.57 3.89
C GLU A 79 -6.60 -9.04 2.48
N LEU A 80 -7.48 -9.28 1.51
CA LEU A 80 -7.27 -8.82 0.12
C LEU A 80 -7.08 -7.29 0.05
N LYS A 81 -7.82 -6.52 0.87
CA LYS A 81 -7.68 -5.06 0.87
C LYS A 81 -6.33 -4.61 1.41
N ASP A 82 -5.86 -5.26 2.46
CA ASP A 82 -4.55 -4.97 3.06
C ASP A 82 -3.41 -5.33 2.09
N TYR A 83 -3.53 -6.47 1.38
CA TYR A 83 -2.60 -6.85 0.33
C TYR A 83 -2.52 -5.82 -0.81
N LEU A 84 -3.67 -5.31 -1.26
CA LEU A 84 -3.74 -4.28 -2.30
C LEU A 84 -3.18 -2.93 -1.81
N ASP A 85 -3.51 -2.54 -0.58
CA ASP A 85 -3.01 -1.32 0.07
C ASP A 85 -1.49 -1.34 0.20
N GLU A 86 -0.92 -2.47 0.65
CA GLU A 86 0.53 -2.69 0.69
C GLU A 86 1.13 -2.62 -0.71
N THR A 87 0.50 -3.28 -1.69
CA THR A 87 0.96 -3.28 -3.08
C THR A 87 1.09 -1.86 -3.64
N TYR A 88 0.06 -1.01 -3.46
CA TYR A 88 0.10 0.37 -3.94
C TYR A 88 1.08 1.24 -3.14
N SER A 89 1.13 1.06 -1.83
CA SER A 89 2.04 1.78 -0.94
C SER A 89 3.50 1.51 -1.30
N VAL A 90 3.86 0.25 -1.52
CA VAL A 90 5.21 -0.13 -1.94
C VAL A 90 5.50 0.38 -3.36
N ALA A 91 4.54 0.31 -4.28
CA ALA A 91 4.73 0.85 -5.63
C ALA A 91 5.02 2.36 -5.59
N ALA A 92 4.27 3.13 -4.79
CA ALA A 92 4.49 4.56 -4.62
C ALA A 92 5.83 4.87 -3.92
N GLN A 93 6.14 4.16 -2.83
CA GLN A 93 7.37 4.38 -2.05
C GLN A 93 8.63 4.16 -2.89
N TYR A 94 8.61 3.19 -3.80
CA TYR A 94 9.75 2.85 -4.65
C TYR A 94 9.54 3.27 -6.10
N ASN A 95 8.78 4.35 -6.35
CA ASN A 95 8.51 4.84 -7.70
C ASN A 95 9.71 5.54 -8.37
N HIS A 96 10.69 4.78 -8.84
CA HIS A 96 11.91 5.32 -9.43
C HIS A 96 12.38 4.52 -10.66
N PRO A 97 13.22 5.11 -11.53
CA PRO A 97 13.78 4.40 -12.68
C PRO A 97 14.66 3.22 -12.26
N PRO A 98 14.77 2.18 -13.10
CA PRO A 98 14.16 2.08 -14.44
C PRO A 98 12.72 1.53 -14.44
N ARG A 99 12.19 1.14 -13.28
CA ARG A 99 10.95 0.34 -13.21
C ARG A 99 9.68 1.17 -13.18
N TYR A 100 9.69 2.35 -12.55
CA TYR A 100 8.50 3.19 -12.34
C TYR A 100 7.22 2.39 -11.97
N PRO A 101 7.20 1.68 -10.82
CA PRO A 101 6.09 0.85 -10.39
C PRO A 101 4.69 1.46 -10.54
N VAL A 102 4.50 2.75 -10.26
CA VAL A 102 3.19 3.42 -10.39
C VAL A 102 2.75 3.41 -11.86
N THR A 103 3.66 3.71 -12.79
CA THR A 103 3.39 3.64 -14.23
C THR A 103 3.07 2.22 -14.68
N VAL A 104 3.71 1.20 -14.10
CA VAL A 104 3.43 -0.21 -14.44
C VAL A 104 2.02 -0.62 -14.01
N VAL A 105 1.64 -0.30 -12.77
CA VAL A 105 0.30 -0.61 -12.23
C VAL A 105 -0.77 0.14 -13.02
N CYS A 106 -0.64 1.46 -13.13
CA CYS A 106 -1.64 2.28 -13.79
C CYS A 106 -1.72 2.03 -15.30
N GLY A 107 -0.59 1.74 -15.97
CA GLY A 107 -0.59 1.38 -17.38
C GLY A 107 -1.34 0.07 -17.66
N ALA A 108 -1.31 -0.88 -16.72
CA ALA A 108 -2.07 -2.13 -16.84
C ALA A 108 -3.57 -1.94 -16.55
N ILE A 109 -3.93 -1.05 -15.62
CA ILE A 109 -5.32 -0.69 -15.33
C ILE A 109 -5.93 0.05 -16.53
N ASP A 110 -5.24 1.10 -17.02
CA ASP A 110 -5.72 1.95 -18.11
C ASP A 110 -5.73 1.21 -19.47
N GLY A 111 -4.85 0.22 -19.65
CA GLY A 111 -4.69 -0.55 -20.89
C GLY A 111 -5.48 -1.86 -20.96
N ALA A 112 -6.28 -2.18 -19.95
CA ALA A 112 -7.07 -3.42 -19.92
C ALA A 112 -8.21 -3.41 -20.96
N PRO A 113 -8.68 -4.58 -21.44
CA PRO A 113 -9.70 -4.66 -22.49
C PRO A 113 -11.00 -3.95 -22.12
N GLU A 114 -11.61 -3.26 -23.09
CA GLU A 114 -12.93 -2.63 -22.94
C GLU A 114 -13.98 -3.67 -22.49
N GLY A 115 -14.70 -3.36 -21.42
CA GLY A 115 -15.69 -4.25 -20.81
C GLY A 115 -15.17 -5.09 -19.63
N SER A 116 -13.89 -4.95 -19.27
CA SER A 116 -13.36 -5.51 -18.00
C SER A 116 -14.04 -4.83 -16.82
N ASP A 117 -14.49 -5.62 -15.85
CA ASP A 117 -15.03 -5.08 -14.61
C ASP A 117 -13.91 -4.52 -13.70
N ILE A 118 -14.27 -3.64 -12.76
CA ILE A 118 -13.32 -2.95 -11.87
C ILE A 118 -12.35 -3.93 -11.19
N LEU A 119 -12.82 -5.06 -10.68
CA LEU A 119 -11.96 -6.03 -10.00
C LEU A 119 -11.00 -6.71 -10.98
N GLY A 120 -11.42 -6.91 -12.23
CA GLY A 120 -10.56 -7.36 -13.33
C GLY A 120 -9.46 -6.36 -13.68
N LEU A 121 -9.78 -5.07 -13.72
CA LEU A 121 -8.81 -3.99 -13.95
C LEU A 121 -7.73 -3.97 -12.85
N ILE A 122 -8.17 -4.02 -11.59
CA ILE A 122 -7.25 -4.06 -10.44
C ILE A 122 -6.35 -5.30 -10.50
N PHE A 123 -6.93 -6.45 -10.83
CA PHE A 123 -6.18 -7.67 -10.96
C PHE A 123 -5.12 -7.60 -12.08
N ALA A 124 -5.40 -6.93 -13.20
CA ALA A 124 -4.41 -6.65 -14.23
C ALA A 124 -3.22 -5.84 -13.68
N GLY A 125 -3.51 -4.83 -12.86
CA GLY A 125 -2.49 -4.05 -12.14
C GLY A 125 -1.61 -4.91 -11.21
N VAL A 126 -2.24 -5.79 -10.42
CA VAL A 126 -1.51 -6.72 -9.53
C VAL A 126 -0.57 -7.63 -10.33
N VAL A 127 -1.07 -8.23 -11.42
CA VAL A 127 -0.30 -9.12 -12.30
C VAL A 127 0.88 -8.38 -12.93
N ALA A 128 0.66 -7.14 -13.38
CA ALA A 128 1.72 -6.33 -13.98
C ALA A 128 2.83 -5.96 -12.98
N TYR A 129 2.47 -5.64 -11.75
CA TYR A 129 3.43 -5.27 -10.72
C TYR A 129 4.21 -6.46 -10.15
N THR A 130 3.52 -7.54 -9.80
CA THR A 130 4.09 -8.70 -9.09
C THR A 130 4.56 -9.83 -10.02
N GLY A 131 4.15 -9.79 -11.28
CA GLY A 131 4.36 -10.84 -12.27
C GLY A 131 3.25 -11.89 -12.24
N ASN A 132 3.00 -12.56 -13.37
CA ASN A 132 1.94 -13.55 -13.48
C ASN A 132 2.27 -14.85 -12.72
N ARG A 133 1.61 -15.08 -11.58
CA ARG A 133 1.79 -16.25 -10.72
C ARG A 133 0.59 -17.21 -10.78
N SER A 134 0.80 -18.44 -10.29
CA SER A 134 -0.28 -19.43 -10.11
C SER A 134 -1.27 -18.97 -9.03
N CYS A 135 -0.76 -18.42 -7.92
CA CYS A 135 -1.56 -17.71 -6.92
C CYS A 135 -0.77 -16.56 -6.26
N TYR A 136 -1.49 -15.66 -5.59
CA TYR A 136 -0.95 -14.54 -4.82
C TYR A 136 -1.20 -14.77 -3.33
N ASP A 137 -0.14 -14.79 -2.54
CA ASP A 137 -0.24 -14.94 -1.11
C ASP A 137 -0.59 -13.58 -0.50
N THR A 138 -1.78 -13.50 0.07
CA THR A 138 -2.30 -12.31 0.75
C THR A 138 -2.10 -12.39 2.26
N SER A 139 -1.62 -13.53 2.77
CA SER A 139 -1.40 -13.72 4.19
C SER A 139 -0.08 -13.11 4.63
N SER A 140 -0.12 -12.36 5.72
CA SER A 140 1.10 -11.85 6.35
C SER A 140 1.49 -12.76 7.52
N ASN A 141 2.71 -13.29 7.49
CA ASN A 141 3.28 -13.98 8.64
C ASN A 141 4.07 -12.96 9.47
N PRO A 142 3.66 -12.66 10.71
CA PRO A 142 4.35 -11.66 11.52
C PRO A 142 5.78 -12.10 11.83
N THR A 143 6.68 -11.13 11.81
CA THR A 143 8.07 -11.28 12.23
C THR A 143 8.31 -10.45 13.49
N GLU A 144 9.37 -10.76 14.24
CA GLU A 144 9.78 -9.92 15.39
C GLU A 144 9.93 -8.43 15.02
N THR A 145 10.36 -8.15 13.78
CA THR A 145 10.49 -6.78 13.29
C THR A 145 9.12 -6.13 13.07
N SER A 146 8.15 -6.84 12.49
CA SER A 146 6.80 -6.28 12.28
C SER A 146 6.07 -6.08 13.61
N GLU A 147 6.23 -6.99 14.58
CA GLU A 147 5.65 -6.85 15.91
C GLU A 147 6.27 -5.69 16.69
N GLY A 148 7.60 -5.54 16.64
CA GLY A 148 8.30 -4.39 17.24
C GLY A 148 7.85 -3.06 16.62
N TRP A 149 7.68 -3.01 15.30
CA TRP A 149 7.20 -1.84 14.59
C TRP A 149 5.75 -1.49 14.97
N ARG A 150 4.89 -2.50 15.04
CA ARG A 150 3.50 -2.36 15.49
C ARG A 150 3.43 -1.83 16.92
N TRP A 151 4.28 -2.31 17.82
CA TRP A 151 4.35 -1.75 19.18
C TRP A 151 4.73 -0.27 19.16
N GLN A 152 5.79 0.12 18.43
CA GLN A 152 6.24 1.53 18.34
C GLN A 152 5.16 2.47 17.79
N THR A 153 4.40 2.01 16.80
CA THR A 153 3.29 2.78 16.19
C THR A 153 2.05 2.84 17.07
N CYS A 154 1.81 1.85 17.91
CA CYS A 154 0.72 1.89 18.88
C CYS A 154 1.07 2.65 20.18
N SER A 155 2.34 2.99 20.42
CA SER A 155 2.78 3.64 21.66
C SER A 155 3.33 5.05 21.46
N GLU A 156 4.22 5.24 20.49
CA GLU A 156 5.06 6.44 20.38
C GLU A 156 4.91 7.17 19.03
N ILE A 157 4.63 6.42 17.96
CA ILE A 157 4.52 6.94 16.59
C ILE A 157 3.05 6.91 16.17
N ASN A 158 2.32 8.00 16.39
CA ASN A 158 0.93 8.13 15.95
C ASN A 158 0.81 8.26 14.42
N GLY A 159 0.95 7.15 13.69
CA GLY A 159 0.33 7.06 12.37
C GLY A 159 -1.17 7.22 12.56
N ASN A 160 -1.82 8.10 11.79
CA ASN A 160 -3.25 8.40 11.89
C ASN A 160 -4.09 7.16 11.46
N ASN A 161 -4.03 6.07 12.22
CA ASN A 161 -4.71 4.81 11.97
C ASN A 161 -6.09 4.83 12.64
N ASN A 162 -6.93 5.77 12.21
CA ASN A 162 -8.37 5.67 12.35
C ASN A 162 -8.93 4.83 11.19
N ARG A 163 -8.48 3.58 11.02
CA ARG A 163 -9.23 2.58 10.26
C ARG A 163 -9.96 1.69 11.27
N PRO A 164 -11.30 1.77 11.38
CA PRO A 164 -12.05 0.76 12.13
C PRO A 164 -11.81 -0.60 11.46
N ARG A 165 -11.67 -1.63 12.30
CA ARG A 165 -11.74 -3.02 11.85
C ARG A 165 -13.06 -3.29 11.12
#